data_AF-A0A090VU88-F1
#
_entry.id   AF-A0A090VU88-F1
#
_cell.length_a   1.000
_cell.length_b   1.000
_cell.length_c   1.000
_cell.angle_alpha   90.00
_cell.angle_beta   90.00
_cell.angle_gamma   90.00
#
_symmetry.space_group_name_H-M   'P 1'
#
loop_
_entity.id
_entity.type
_entity.pdbx_description
1 polymer ?
#
loop_
_entity_poly.entity_id
_entity_poly.type
_entity_poly.pdbx_seq_one_letter_code
_entity_poly.pdbx_strand_id
1 'polypeptide(L)' 'MANASGGLAIWLEFNPKISLVKLAEAAEKNDLYLPKTSLYQNRDTCAIRFGFGHLNEEEIEIVVKTLKNAYDATLNL' A
#
# COMPACT_ATOMS: atom_id res chain seq x y z
N MET A 1 25.81 13.29 -14.68
CA MET A 1 24.61 14.15 -14.77
C MET A 1 23.48 13.39 -14.08
N ALA A 2 22.91 13.94 -13.01
CA ALA A 2 21.89 13.29 -12.20
C ALA A 2 20.62 13.05 -13.01
N ASN A 3 20.17 11.80 -13.07
CA ASN A 3 18.90 11.44 -13.71
C ASN A 3 17.79 11.65 -12.67
N ALA A 4 16.89 12.60 -12.90
CA ALA A 4 15.80 12.93 -11.99
C ALA A 4 14.69 11.86 -12.07
N SER A 5 14.87 10.73 -11.39
CA SER A 5 13.77 9.81 -11.08
C SER A 5 13.17 10.12 -9.71
N GLY A 6 12.95 11.41 -9.42
CA GLY A 6 12.41 11.95 -8.17
C GLY A 6 10.90 11.74 -8.02
N GLY A 7 10.44 10.49 -7.96
CA GLY A 7 9.04 10.16 -7.67
C GLY A 7 8.74 10.30 -6.17
N LEU A 8 7.54 10.78 -5.82
CA LEU A 8 7.03 10.83 -4.44
C LEU A 8 6.02 9.70 -4.14
N ALA A 9 5.84 8.76 -5.09
CA ALA A 9 4.94 7.63 -4.96
C ALA A 9 5.33 6.46 -5.86
N ILE A 10 5.00 5.24 -5.43
CA ILE A 10 5.12 3.99 -6.19
C ILE A 10 3.78 3.26 -6.24
N TRP A 11 3.66 2.33 -7.19
CA TRP A 11 2.54 1.39 -7.26
C TRP A 11 2.92 0.11 -6.52
N LEU A 12 2.08 -0.30 -5.57
CA LEU A 12 2.18 -1.61 -4.92
C LEU A 12 1.06 -2.49 -5.46
N GLU A 13 1.41 -3.46 -6.28
CA GLU A 13 0.48 -4.41 -6.88
C GLU A 13 0.34 -5.66 -6.01
N PHE A 14 -0.88 -6.18 -5.87
CA PHE A 14 -1.20 -7.33 -5.03
C PHE A 14 -1.52 -8.57 -5.86
N ASN A 15 -0.85 -9.68 -5.53
CA ASN A 15 -1.06 -10.99 -6.13
C ASN A 15 -1.02 -12.09 -5.05
N PRO A 16 -2.10 -12.87 -4.84
CA PRO A 16 -3.38 -12.82 -5.55
C PRO A 16 -4.16 -11.51 -5.35
N LYS A 17 -5.10 -11.24 -6.25
CA LYS A 17 -6.01 -10.08 -6.13
C LYS A 17 -6.88 -10.22 -4.90
N ILE A 18 -6.95 -9.17 -4.09
CA ILE A 18 -7.74 -9.08 -2.85
C ILE A 18 -8.72 -7.91 -2.91
N SER A 19 -9.71 -7.85 -2.02
CA SER A 19 -10.52 -6.64 -1.87
C SER A 19 -9.67 -5.54 -1.21
N LEU A 20 -9.38 -4.45 -1.94
CA LEU A 20 -8.61 -3.33 -1.39
C LEU A 20 -9.36 -2.58 -0.29
N VAL A 21 -10.69 -2.65 -0.28
CA VAL A 21 -11.51 -2.11 0.81
C VAL A 21 -11.27 -2.89 2.10
N LYS A 22 -11.24 -4.24 2.03
CA LYS A 22 -10.91 -5.08 3.19
C LYS A 22 -9.47 -4.89 3.66
N LEU A 23 -8.53 -4.71 2.72
CA LEU A 23 -7.15 -4.34 3.06
C LEU A 23 -7.10 -3.04 3.85
N ALA A 24 -7.82 -2.00 3.40
CA ALA A 24 -7.87 -0.72 4.09
C ALA A 24 -8.46 -0.86 5.51
N GLU A 25 -9.54 -1.63 5.67
CA GLU A 25 -10.12 -1.95 6.99
C GLU A 25 -9.14 -2.71 7.89
N ALA A 26 -8.37 -3.65 7.34
CA ALA A 26 -7.36 -4.41 8.09
C ALA A 26 -6.13 -3.54 8.46
N ALA A 27 -5.72 -2.65 7.57
CA ALA A 27 -4.63 -1.70 7.81
C ALA A 27 -5.02 -0.67 8.88
N GLU A 28 -6.26 -0.17 8.84
CA GLU A 28 -6.77 0.82 9.80
C GLU A 28 -6.79 0.27 11.23
N LYS A 29 -7.04 -1.04 11.41
CA LYS A 29 -6.92 -1.72 12.72
C LYS A 29 -5.50 -1.72 13.30
N ASN A 30 -4.50 -1.42 12.47
CA ASN A 30 -3.08 -1.35 12.83
C ASN A 30 -2.53 0.07 12.64
N ASP A 31 -3.39 1.08 12.83
CA ASP A 31 -3.06 2.51 12.75
C ASP A 31 -2.51 2.98 11.38
N LEU A 32 -2.76 2.21 10.30
CA LEU A 32 -2.40 2.58 8.95
C LEU A 32 -3.63 2.92 8.11
N TYR A 33 -3.83 4.22 7.87
CA TYR A 33 -4.93 4.71 7.05
C TYR A 33 -4.61 4.65 5.55
N LEU A 34 -5.46 3.99 4.77
CA LEU A 34 -5.41 3.98 3.31
C LEU A 34 -6.60 4.77 2.73
N PRO A 35 -6.38 5.98 2.20
CA PRO A 35 -7.45 6.77 1.58
C PRO A 35 -8.07 6.02 0.39
N LYS A 36 -9.39 6.11 0.20
CA LYS A 36 -10.05 5.50 -0.98
C LYS A 36 -9.47 5.95 -2.32
N THR A 37 -8.92 7.17 -2.37
CA THR A 37 -8.25 7.75 -3.55
C THR A 37 -6.91 7.09 -3.90
N SER A 38 -6.31 6.33 -2.98
CA SER A 38 -5.09 5.56 -3.23
C SER A 38 -5.38 4.11 -3.63
N LEU A 39 -6.64 3.65 -3.60
CA LEU A 39 -7.04 2.28 -3.93
C LEU A 39 -7.44 2.16 -5.40
N TYR A 40 -6.72 1.34 -6.16
CA TYR A 40 -6.98 1.12 -7.59
C TYR A 40 -7.29 -0.34 -7.83
N GLN A 41 -8.59 -0.64 -7.92
CA GLN A 41 -9.07 -2.00 -8.15
C GLN A 41 -10.08 -2.04 -9.30
N ASN A 42 -9.77 -2.85 -10.30
CA ASN A 42 -10.66 -3.19 -11.40
C ASN A 42 -10.38 -4.64 -11.84
N ARG A 43 -10.86 -5.04 -13.03
CA ARG A 43 -10.64 -6.40 -13.55
C ARG A 43 -9.16 -6.73 -13.71
N ASP A 44 -8.34 -5.78 -14.13
CA ASP A 44 -6.95 -5.98 -14.52
C ASP A 44 -5.98 -5.48 -13.42
N THR A 45 -6.36 -4.44 -12.70
CA THR A 45 -5.55 -3.80 -11.65
C THR A 45 -6.02 -4.18 -10.24
N CYS A 46 -5.07 -4.51 -9.36
CA CYS A 46 -5.29 -4.58 -7.91
C CYS A 46 -4.04 -4.00 -7.25
N ALA A 47 -4.06 -2.69 -6.98
CA ALA A 47 -2.89 -1.96 -6.52
C ALA A 47 -3.25 -0.78 -5.63
N ILE A 48 -2.30 -0.35 -4.80
CA ILE A 48 -2.36 0.95 -4.13
C ILE A 48 -1.28 1.89 -4.66
N ARG A 49 -1.60 3.18 -4.72
CA ARG A 49 -0.62 4.25 -4.94
C ARG A 49 -0.03 4.66 -3.59
N PHE A 50 1.17 4.17 -3.29
CA PHE A 50 1.87 4.42 -2.04
C PHE A 50 2.75 5.67 -2.17
N GLY A 51 2.34 6.76 -1.53
CA GLY A 51 3.10 8.00 -1.47
C GLY A 51 4.10 7.99 -0.30
N PHE A 52 5.37 8.26 -0.57
CA PHE A 52 6.45 8.25 0.42
C PHE A 52 7.23 9.57 0.49
N GLY A 53 6.76 10.62 -0.20
CA GLY A 53 7.47 11.91 -0.29
C GLY A 53 7.73 12.64 1.03
N HIS A 54 7.07 12.22 2.11
CA HIS A 54 7.23 12.79 3.46
C HIS A 54 7.78 11.76 4.47
N LEU A 55 8.07 10.54 4.02
CA LEU A 55 8.53 9.44 4.88
C LEU A 55 10.03 9.25 4.73
N ASN A 56 10.69 8.90 5.83
CA ASN A 56 12.05 8.37 5.83
C ASN A 56 12.06 6.83 5.68
N GLU A 57 13.26 6.23 5.60
CA GLU A 57 13.40 4.78 5.40
C GLU A 57 12.80 3.93 6.54
N GLU A 58 12.95 4.35 7.79
CA GLU A 58 12.40 3.64 8.96
C GLU A 58 10.87 3.68 8.95
N GLU A 59 10.29 4.83 8.64
CA GLU A 59 8.84 5.00 8.51
C GLU A 59 8.28 4.18 7.35
N ILE A 60 8.98 4.13 6.21
CA ILE A 60 8.60 3.26 5.09
C ILE A 60 8.62 1.79 5.53
N GLU A 61 9.65 1.35 6.25
CA GLU A 61 9.75 -0.04 6.73
C GLU A 61 8.58 -0.40 7.66
N ILE A 62 8.22 0.49 8.59
CA ILE A 62 7.07 0.31 9.48
C ILE A 62 5.79 0.17 8.67
N VAL A 63 5.54 1.10 7.73
CA VAL A 63 4.32 1.09 6.91
C VAL A 63 4.24 -0.17 6.06
N VAL A 64 5.33 -0.60 5.42
CA VAL A 64 5.36 -1.80 4.59
C VAL A 64 5.11 -3.07 5.41
N LYS A 65 5.67 -3.16 6.62
CA LYS A 65 5.39 -4.29 7.54
C LYS A 65 3.91 -4.33 7.94
N THR A 66 3.33 -3.18 8.29
CA THR A 66 1.91 -3.08 8.64
C THR A 66 1.01 -3.43 7.45
N LEU A 67 1.34 -2.96 6.23
CA LEU A 67 0.65 -3.33 5.00
C LEU A 67 0.70 -4.83 4.76
N LYS A 68 1.86 -5.46 4.97
CA LYS A 68 2.02 -6.91 4.81
C LYS A 68 1.13 -7.68 5.79
N ASN A 69 1.10 -7.29 7.06
CA ASN A 69 0.24 -7.94 8.05
C ASN A 69 -1.24 -7.81 7.70
N ALA A 70 -1.67 -6.62 7.26
CA ALA A 70 -3.03 -6.37 6.81
C ALA A 70 -3.39 -7.20 5.55
N TYR A 71 -2.44 -7.36 4.64
CA TYR A 71 -2.58 -8.19 3.44
C TYR A 71 -2.74 -9.66 3.80
N ASP A 72 -1.89 -10.20 4.66
CA ASP A 72 -1.94 -11.60 5.11
C ASP A 72 -3.27 -11.88 5.83
N ALA A 73 -3.72 -10.98 6.72
CA ALA A 73 -5.02 -11.06 7.37
C ALA A 73 -6.20 -11.01 6.38
N THR A 74 -6.08 -10.24 5.28
CA THR A 74 -7.11 -10.15 4.23
C THR A 74 -7.19 -11.44 3.40
N LEU A 75 -6.07 -12.14 3.24
CA LEU A 75 -6.01 -13.46 2.61
C LEU A 75 -6.53 -14.59 3.50
N ASN A 76 -6.72 -14.35 4.80
CA ASN A 76 -6.94 -15.36 5.84
C ASN A 76 -5.73 -16.30 6.02
N LEU A 77 -4.52 -15.75 5.91
CA LEU A 77 -3.28 -16.43 6.29
C LEU A 77 -2.99 -16.25 7.79
#